data_AF-A0A2V7T5Y3-F1
#
_entry.id   AF-A0A2V7T5Y3-F1
#
_cell.length_a   1.000
_cell.length_b   1.000
_cell.length_c   1.000
_cell.angle_alpha   90.00
_cell.angle_beta   90.00
_cell.angle_gamma   90.00
#
_symmetry.space_group_name_H-M   'P 1'
#
loop_
_entity.id
_entity.type
_entity.pdbx_description
1 polymer ?
#
loop_
_entity_poly.entity_id
_entity_poly.type
_entity_poly.pdbx_seq_one_letter_code
_entity_poly.pdbx_strand_id
1 'polypeptide(L)'
;MRLAFPVAPLALLTLAAIPATAQETPAEKTAAADVIRRMGELERSLALPPLVARLAGARDPRRDAVIARARDLMDRELLAMADDITRHPETGWKEERSVKILADYLTAHGFAVEMGVAGLKTAFVARYTKGTPSSSTTRCAAPAATSTATSTAPRGPSGSPRPSPCRSSSRARKRPAR
;
A
#
# COMPACT_ATOMS: atom_id res chain seq x y z
N MET A 1 19.87 23.96 -75.68
CA MET A 1 19.51 22.87 -74.75
C MET A 1 18.97 23.48 -73.47
N ARG A 2 17.65 23.45 -73.26
CA ARG A 2 16.97 23.89 -72.03
C ARG A 2 16.59 22.63 -71.25
N LEU A 3 17.22 22.38 -70.11
CA LEU A 3 16.83 21.33 -69.17
C LEU A 3 16.20 22.02 -67.95
N ALA A 4 14.88 21.93 -67.87
CA ALA A 4 14.10 22.24 -66.69
C ALA A 4 14.11 21.01 -65.77
N PHE A 5 14.60 21.16 -64.54
CA PHE A 5 14.40 20.18 -63.47
C PHE A 5 13.31 20.72 -62.53
N PRO A 6 12.27 19.93 -62.21
CA PRO A 6 11.16 20.39 -61.38
C PRO A 6 11.59 20.45 -59.92
N VAL A 7 11.45 21.63 -59.32
CA VAL A 7 11.61 21.88 -57.88
C VAL A 7 10.36 21.32 -57.17
N ALA A 8 10.28 20.00 -57.03
CA ALA A 8 9.20 19.35 -56.30
C ALA A 8 9.73 18.04 -55.69
N PRO A 9 10.49 18.12 -54.59
CA PRO A 9 10.02 17.36 -53.43
C PRO A 9 10.37 18.00 -52.08
N LEU A 10 10.71 19.31 -51.99
CA LEU A 10 11.05 19.92 -50.70
C LEU A 10 9.87 20.52 -49.92
N ALA A 11 8.70 20.64 -50.54
CA ALA A 11 7.52 21.26 -49.91
C ALA A 11 6.69 20.29 -49.05
N LEU A 12 6.98 18.97 -49.06
CA LEU A 12 6.16 17.97 -48.36
C LEU A 12 6.66 17.62 -46.95
N LEU A 13 7.85 18.08 -46.55
CA LEU A 13 8.48 17.68 -45.28
C LEU A 13 8.46 18.76 -44.18
N THR A 14 7.80 19.89 -44.41
CA THR A 14 7.59 20.93 -43.38
C THR A 14 6.23 20.84 -42.68
N LEU A 15 5.36 19.90 -43.05
CA LEU A 15 3.99 19.79 -42.49
C LEU A 15 3.85 18.78 -41.33
N ALA A 16 4.94 18.20 -40.82
CA ALA A 16 4.87 17.13 -39.83
C ALA A 16 5.53 17.45 -38.47
N ALA A 17 5.76 18.72 -38.16
CA ALA A 17 6.11 19.16 -36.81
C ALA A 17 4.89 19.85 -36.16
N ILE A 18 3.76 19.14 -36.12
CA ILE A 18 2.69 19.49 -35.19
C ILE A 18 3.24 19.09 -33.81
N PRO A 19 3.50 20.03 -32.88
CA PRO A 19 3.84 19.63 -31.53
C PRO A 19 2.65 18.83 -31.02
N ALA A 20 2.90 17.58 -30.60
CA ALA A 20 1.92 16.76 -29.91
C ALA A 20 1.65 17.39 -28.53
N THR A 21 0.93 18.52 -28.52
CA THR A 21 0.33 19.05 -27.31
C THR A 21 -0.71 18.03 -26.90
N ALA A 22 -0.52 17.40 -25.74
CA ALA A 22 -1.55 16.55 -25.14
C ALA A 22 -2.90 17.27 -25.24
N GLN A 23 -3.87 16.65 -25.91
CA GLN A 23 -5.19 17.23 -26.18
C GLN A 23 -5.99 17.28 -24.87
N GLU A 24 -5.70 18.24 -23.99
CA GLU A 24 -6.56 18.51 -22.85
C GLU A 24 -7.83 19.19 -23.35
N THR A 25 -8.93 18.43 -23.39
CA THR A 25 -10.22 18.98 -23.82
C THR A 25 -10.72 20.00 -22.79
N PRO A 26 -11.51 21.02 -23.19
CA PRO A 26 -12.05 21.99 -22.24
C PRO A 26 -12.86 21.35 -21.10
N ALA A 27 -13.52 20.22 -21.36
CA ALA A 27 -14.25 19.44 -20.37
C ALA A 27 -13.34 18.72 -19.36
N GLU A 28 -12.17 18.27 -19.78
CA GLU A 28 -11.17 17.65 -18.91
C GLU A 28 -10.60 18.67 -17.92
N LYS A 29 -10.30 19.89 -18.39
CA LYS A 29 -9.80 20.99 -17.55
C LYS A 29 -10.79 21.40 -16.48
N THR A 30 -12.08 21.52 -16.82
CA THR A 30 -13.12 21.88 -15.85
C THR A 30 -13.39 20.76 -14.86
N ALA A 31 -13.40 19.49 -15.31
CA ALA A 31 -13.55 18.34 -14.42
C ALA A 31 -12.37 18.21 -13.44
N ALA A 32 -11.13 18.38 -13.91
CA ALA A 32 -9.93 18.34 -13.06
C ALA A 32 -9.95 19.45 -11.99
N ALA A 33 -10.31 20.68 -12.39
CA ALA A 33 -10.46 21.80 -11.46
C ALA A 33 -11.53 21.53 -10.39
N ASP A 34 -12.65 20.89 -10.76
CA ASP A 34 -13.70 20.53 -9.82
C ASP A 34 -13.24 19.46 -8.81
N VAL A 35 -12.47 18.46 -9.25
CA VAL A 35 -11.88 17.45 -8.36
C VAL A 35 -10.94 18.10 -7.36
N ILE A 36 -10.04 18.98 -7.80
CA ILE A 36 -9.10 19.68 -6.92
C ILE A 36 -9.86 20.54 -5.89
N ARG A 37 -10.90 21.25 -6.33
CA ARG A 37 -11.77 22.03 -5.43
C ARG A 37 -12.40 21.14 -4.35
N ARG A 38 -12.98 20.02 -4.75
CA ARG A 38 -13.61 19.04 -3.83
C ARG A 38 -12.58 18.43 -2.87
N MET A 39 -11.38 18.11 -3.35
CA MET A 39 -10.28 17.65 -2.48
C MET A 39 -9.94 18.71 -1.43
N GLY A 40 -9.80 19.98 -1.82
CA GLY A 40 -9.55 21.07 -0.88
C GLY A 40 -10.68 21.30 0.12
N GLU A 41 -11.95 21.11 -0.27
CA GLU A 41 -13.09 21.14 0.64
C GLU A 41 -13.05 19.99 1.65
N LEU A 42 -12.71 18.78 1.19
CA LEU A 42 -12.53 17.61 2.06
C LEU A 42 -11.39 17.81 3.05
N GLU A 43 -10.24 18.30 2.60
CA GLU A 43 -9.08 18.59 3.45
C GLU A 43 -9.41 19.60 4.56
N ARG A 44 -10.18 20.66 4.21
CA ARG A 44 -10.64 21.66 5.18
C ARG A 44 -11.66 21.10 6.16
N SER A 45 -12.64 20.34 5.68
CA SER A 45 -13.68 19.74 6.53
C SER A 45 -13.10 18.73 7.53
N LEU A 46 -12.05 18.01 7.13
CA LEU A 46 -11.32 17.09 7.98
C LEU A 46 -10.23 17.78 8.82
N ALA A 47 -9.99 19.08 8.61
CA ALA A 47 -8.93 19.86 9.23
C ALA A 47 -7.57 19.11 9.20
N LEU A 48 -7.21 18.54 8.05
CA LEU A 48 -6.01 17.70 7.93
C LEU A 48 -4.71 18.44 8.28
N PRO A 49 -4.48 19.70 7.85
CA PRO A 49 -3.24 20.39 8.18
C PRO A 49 -2.97 20.54 9.70
N PRO A 50 -3.91 21.03 10.54
CA PRO A 50 -3.68 21.08 11.97
C PRO A 50 -3.64 19.70 12.62
N LEU A 51 -4.37 18.70 12.08
CA LEU A 51 -4.32 17.33 12.57
C LEU A 51 -2.92 16.70 12.34
N VAL A 52 -2.37 16.85 11.15
CA VAL A 52 -1.01 16.42 10.80
C VAL A 52 0.01 17.16 11.64
N ALA A 53 -0.09 18.49 11.79
CA ALA A 53 0.80 19.25 12.66
C ALA A 53 0.76 18.74 14.11
N ARG A 54 -0.42 18.39 14.62
CA ARG A 54 -0.56 17.79 15.96
C ARG A 54 0.08 16.42 16.05
N LEU A 55 -0.14 15.53 15.08
CA LEU A 55 0.38 14.15 15.11
C LEU A 55 1.88 14.07 14.80
N ALA A 56 2.38 14.92 13.90
CA ALA A 56 3.79 14.98 13.52
C ALA A 56 4.63 15.79 14.52
N GLY A 57 4.04 16.83 15.11
CA GLY A 57 4.69 17.66 16.14
C GLY A 57 4.65 17.04 17.54
N ALA A 58 3.71 16.13 17.81
CA ALA A 58 3.70 15.35 19.06
C ALA A 58 4.90 14.38 19.06
N ARG A 59 5.95 14.73 19.81
CA ARG A 59 7.05 13.81 20.12
C ARG A 59 6.52 12.67 20.98
N ASP A 60 6.65 11.45 20.49
CA ASP A 60 6.36 10.23 21.24
C ASP A 60 7.67 9.46 21.43
N PRO A 61 8.28 9.52 22.62
CA PRO A 61 9.59 8.90 22.86
C PRO A 61 9.55 7.38 22.69
N ARG A 62 8.38 6.74 22.87
CA ARG A 62 8.23 5.30 22.63
C ARG A 62 8.24 5.00 21.14
N ARG A 63 7.54 5.80 20.34
CA ARG A 63 7.58 5.70 18.87
C ARG A 63 9.00 5.92 18.35
N ASP A 64 9.67 6.96 18.84
CA ASP A 64 11.02 7.31 18.42
C ASP A 64 12.02 6.20 18.77
N ALA A 65 11.91 5.58 19.96
CA ALA A 65 12.73 4.44 20.34
C ALA A 65 12.51 3.21 19.44
N VAL A 66 11.26 2.94 19.02
CA VAL A 66 10.97 1.85 18.07
C VAL A 66 11.59 2.14 16.70
N ILE A 67 11.47 3.37 16.21
CA ILE A 67 12.08 3.78 14.92
C ILE A 67 13.60 3.66 14.98
N ALA A 68 14.22 4.13 16.06
CA ALA A 68 15.66 4.04 16.26
C ALA A 68 16.14 2.58 16.28
N ARG A 69 15.45 1.71 17.03
CA ARG A 69 15.75 0.28 17.07
C ARG A 69 15.55 -0.41 15.72
N ALA A 70 14.49 -0.06 14.98
CA ALA A 70 14.26 -0.61 13.66
C ALA A 70 15.37 -0.23 12.68
N ARG A 71 15.84 1.03 12.71
CA ARG A 71 16.98 1.48 11.90
C ARG A 71 18.26 0.72 12.26
N ASP A 72 18.57 0.56 13.54
CA ASP A 72 19.75 -0.18 14.00
C ASP A 72 19.76 -1.63 13.50
N LEU A 73 18.61 -2.33 13.58
CA LEU A 73 18.46 -3.69 13.04
C LEU A 73 18.58 -3.74 11.51
N MET A 74 18.02 -2.74 10.82
CA MET A 74 18.13 -2.63 9.36
C MET A 74 19.59 -2.53 8.92
N ASP A 75 20.33 -1.59 9.52
CA ASP A 75 21.68 -1.26 9.11
C ASP A 75 22.70 -2.35 9.47
N ARG A 76 22.48 -3.08 10.58
CA ARG A 76 23.43 -4.09 11.06
C ARG A 76 23.19 -5.49 10.51
N GLU A 77 21.93 -5.89 10.36
CA GLU A 77 21.58 -7.31 10.20
C GLU A 77 20.74 -7.55 8.95
N LEU A 78 19.62 -6.82 8.78
CA LEU A 78 18.64 -7.12 7.74
C LEU A 78 19.14 -6.79 6.33
N LEU A 79 19.85 -5.67 6.14
CA LEU A 79 20.38 -5.32 4.82
C LEU A 79 21.40 -6.35 4.33
N ALA A 80 22.34 -6.75 5.19
CA ALA A 80 23.35 -7.76 4.85
C ALA A 80 22.71 -9.12 4.54
N MET A 81 21.67 -9.51 5.27
CA MET A 81 20.93 -10.75 5.02
C MET A 81 20.13 -10.70 3.72
N ALA A 82 19.44 -9.59 3.43
CA ALA A 82 18.71 -9.41 2.18
C ALA A 82 19.66 -9.44 0.97
N ASP A 83 20.82 -8.81 1.10
CA ASP A 83 21.91 -8.86 0.15
C ASP A 83 22.44 -10.30 -0.07
N ASP A 84 22.60 -11.08 1.00
CA ASP A 84 23.04 -12.47 0.90
C ASP A 84 22.00 -13.36 0.19
N ILE A 85 20.71 -13.19 0.50
CA ILE A 85 19.62 -13.92 -0.17
C ILE A 85 19.57 -13.56 -1.66
N THR A 86 19.68 -12.28 -2.00
CA THR A 86 19.61 -11.83 -3.40
C THR A 86 20.83 -12.20 -4.23
N ARG A 87 22.02 -12.40 -3.62
CA ARG A 87 23.21 -12.93 -4.28
C ARG A 87 23.16 -14.44 -4.55
N HIS A 88 22.26 -15.17 -3.89
CA HIS A 88 22.10 -16.62 -4.03
C HIS A 88 20.66 -16.98 -4.43
N PRO A 89 20.22 -16.62 -5.66
CA PRO A 89 18.85 -16.88 -6.09
C PRO A 89 18.59 -18.39 -6.20
N GLU A 90 17.50 -18.83 -5.59
CA GLU A 90 17.01 -20.22 -5.63
C GLU A 90 15.80 -20.35 -6.56
N THR A 91 15.49 -21.58 -6.97
CA THR A 91 14.30 -21.85 -7.79
C THR A 91 13.05 -21.82 -6.93
N GLY A 92 11.95 -21.33 -7.51
CA GLY A 92 10.61 -21.42 -6.95
C GLY A 92 10.33 -22.80 -6.33
N TRP A 93 9.84 -22.85 -5.10
CA TRP A 93 9.51 -24.06 -4.34
C TRP A 93 10.71 -24.91 -3.87
N LYS A 94 11.94 -24.42 -4.06
CA LYS A 94 13.18 -25.04 -3.62
C LYS A 94 14.07 -24.04 -2.88
N GLU A 95 13.49 -23.02 -2.26
CA GLU A 95 14.18 -21.94 -1.54
C GLU A 95 14.64 -22.36 -0.14
N GLU A 96 15.25 -23.55 -0.02
CA GLU A 96 15.59 -24.17 1.26
C GLU A 96 16.63 -23.35 2.03
N ARG A 97 17.62 -22.74 1.35
CA ARG A 97 18.63 -21.89 1.98
C ARG A 97 18.01 -20.60 2.49
N SER A 98 17.25 -19.92 1.64
CA SER A 98 16.66 -18.61 1.94
C SER A 98 15.68 -18.71 3.11
N VAL A 99 14.83 -19.74 3.10
CA VAL A 99 13.88 -20.00 4.18
C VAL A 99 14.60 -20.34 5.47
N LYS A 100 15.67 -21.15 5.42
CA LYS A 100 16.45 -21.47 6.60
C LYS A 100 17.06 -20.22 7.24
N ILE A 101 17.66 -19.33 6.44
CA ILE A 101 18.25 -18.07 6.92
C ILE A 101 17.19 -17.23 7.66
N LEU A 102 15.99 -17.08 7.07
CA LEU A 102 14.90 -16.32 7.66
C LEU A 102 14.37 -16.98 8.94
N ALA A 103 14.18 -18.29 8.94
CA ALA A 103 13.67 -19.04 10.09
C ALA A 103 14.66 -19.02 11.27
N ASP A 104 15.96 -19.20 11.00
CA ASP A 104 17.02 -19.14 12.01
C ASP A 104 17.08 -17.74 12.63
N TYR A 105 17.06 -16.69 11.79
CA TYR A 105 17.06 -15.30 12.25
C TYR A 105 15.85 -15.02 13.15
N LEU A 106 14.63 -15.35 12.71
CA LEU A 106 13.42 -15.12 13.49
C LEU A 106 13.45 -15.88 14.83
N THR A 107 13.96 -17.12 14.82
CA THR A 107 14.12 -17.92 16.05
C THR A 107 15.11 -17.25 17.01
N ALA A 108 16.24 -16.74 16.51
CA ALA A 108 17.23 -16.01 17.31
C ALA A 108 16.65 -14.73 17.95
N HIS A 109 15.74 -14.04 17.25
CA HIS A 109 15.04 -12.86 17.78
C HIS A 109 13.81 -13.19 18.65
N GLY A 110 13.60 -14.47 19.01
CA GLY A 110 12.59 -14.90 19.97
C GLY A 110 11.19 -15.07 19.39
N PHE A 111 11.07 -15.25 18.07
CA PHE A 111 9.83 -15.72 17.45
C PHE A 111 9.71 -17.24 17.57
N ALA A 112 8.48 -17.72 17.75
CA ALA A 112 8.14 -19.12 17.58
C ALA A 112 7.87 -19.38 16.09
N VAL A 113 8.76 -20.11 15.42
CA VAL A 113 8.68 -20.42 13.99
C VAL A 113 8.12 -21.83 13.78
N GLU A 114 7.10 -21.93 12.94
CA GLU A 114 6.45 -23.17 12.53
C GLU A 114 6.70 -23.37 11.02
N MET A 115 7.44 -24.44 10.67
CA MET A 115 7.80 -24.78 9.30
C MET A 115 6.77 -25.72 8.66
N GLY A 116 6.72 -25.76 7.32
CA GLY A 116 5.92 -26.76 6.60
C GLY A 116 4.44 -26.43 6.47
N VAL A 117 4.08 -25.14 6.51
CA VAL A 117 2.67 -24.70 6.55
C VAL A 117 2.00 -24.86 5.17
N ALA A 118 0.70 -25.17 5.16
CA ALA A 118 -0.08 -25.37 3.94
C ALA A 118 0.49 -26.44 2.96
N GLY A 119 1.21 -27.44 3.48
CA GLY A 119 1.78 -28.52 2.68
C GLY A 119 3.06 -28.16 1.93
N LEU A 120 3.64 -26.98 2.21
CA LEU A 120 4.84 -26.47 1.56
C LEU A 120 6.02 -26.49 2.52
N LYS A 121 7.08 -27.23 2.17
CA LYS A 121 8.29 -27.36 3.02
C LYS A 121 8.96 -26.01 3.27
N THR A 122 8.91 -25.11 2.29
CA THR A 122 9.50 -23.77 2.32
C THR A 122 8.59 -22.70 2.94
N ALA A 123 7.34 -23.03 3.29
CA ALA A 123 6.46 -22.07 3.95
C ALA A 123 6.61 -22.14 5.47
N PHE A 124 6.62 -20.99 6.13
CA PHE A 124 6.71 -20.90 7.58
C PHE A 124 5.83 -19.80 8.15
N VAL A 125 5.44 -19.94 9.42
CA VAL A 125 4.72 -18.93 10.21
C VAL A 125 5.55 -18.59 11.44
N ALA A 126 5.85 -17.31 11.64
CA ALA A 126 6.58 -16.82 12.81
C ALA A 126 5.63 -16.04 13.73
N ARG A 127 5.53 -16.44 15.01
CA ARG A 127 4.70 -15.78 16.02
C ARG A 127 5.55 -15.15 17.11
N TYR A 128 5.32 -13.88 17.40
CA TYR A 128 5.95 -13.18 18.52
C TYR A 128 5.02 -13.17 19.74
N THR A 129 5.46 -13.79 20.85
CA THR A 129 4.64 -13.96 22.06
C THR A 129 5.12 -13.12 23.25
N LYS A 130 6.29 -12.48 23.15
CA LYS A 130 6.89 -11.68 24.23
C LYS A 130 6.54 -10.20 24.09
N GLY A 131 5.31 -9.85 24.43
CA GLY A 131 4.87 -8.47 24.51
C GLY A 131 3.36 -8.40 24.60
N THR A 132 2.83 -7.97 25.74
CA THR A 132 1.41 -7.66 25.91
C THR A 132 0.98 -6.73 24.77
N PRO A 133 -0.15 -6.98 24.07
CA PRO A 133 -0.63 -6.04 23.07
C PRO A 133 -0.92 -4.73 23.81
N SER A 134 -0.22 -3.65 23.45
CA SER A 134 -0.71 -2.32 23.82
C SER A 134 -2.14 -2.23 23.32
N SER A 135 -3.02 -1.70 24.17
CA SER A 135 -4.46 -1.50 23.99
C SER A 135 -4.82 -0.55 22.83
N SER A 136 -4.13 -0.64 21.70
CA SER A 136 -4.53 -0.13 20.39
C SER A 136 -5.14 -1.24 19.53
N THR A 137 -5.44 -2.41 20.08
CA THR A 137 -6.59 -3.21 19.60
C THR A 137 -7.87 -2.44 19.89
N THR A 138 -8.06 -1.29 19.23
CA THR A 138 -9.36 -1.04 18.62
C THR A 138 -9.58 -2.27 17.77
N ARG A 139 -10.45 -3.13 18.26
CA ARG A 139 -11.02 -4.24 17.53
C ARG A 139 -11.68 -3.62 16.29
N CYS A 140 -10.91 -3.43 15.21
CA CYS A 140 -11.45 -3.55 13.88
C CYS A 140 -11.87 -5.01 13.79
N ALA A 141 -13.11 -5.28 14.18
CA ALA A 141 -13.81 -6.45 13.71
C ALA A 141 -13.97 -6.28 12.19
N ALA A 142 -12.90 -6.56 11.45
CA ALA A 142 -13.03 -6.96 10.07
C ALA A 142 -13.63 -8.36 10.11
N PRO A 143 -14.81 -8.61 9.51
CA PRO A 143 -15.25 -9.98 9.31
C PRO A 143 -14.16 -10.70 8.52
N ALA A 144 -13.89 -11.96 8.87
CA ALA A 144 -12.86 -12.81 8.29
C ALA A 144 -12.71 -12.60 6.77
N ALA A 145 -11.71 -11.79 6.39
CA ALA A 145 -11.26 -11.67 5.02
C ALA A 145 -9.94 -12.43 4.96
N THR A 146 -10.04 -13.70 4.60
CA THR A 146 -8.93 -14.51 4.08
C THR A 146 -8.20 -13.66 3.05
N SER A 147 -6.94 -13.28 3.30
CA SER A 147 -6.11 -12.60 2.32
C SER A 147 -5.65 -13.63 1.28
N THR A 148 -6.53 -14.00 0.37
CA THR A 148 -6.18 -14.72 -0.86
C THR A 148 -5.82 -13.68 -1.91
N ALA A 149 -4.53 -13.53 -2.21
CA ALA A 149 -4.08 -12.70 -3.33
C ALA A 149 -4.35 -13.46 -4.65
N THR A 150 -5.54 -13.27 -5.23
CA THR A 150 -5.85 -13.74 -6.58
C THR A 150 -5.87 -12.54 -7.53
N SER A 151 -4.93 -12.54 -8.48
CA SER A 151 -4.90 -11.62 -9.62
C SER A 151 -6.06 -11.92 -10.56
N THR A 152 -6.99 -10.98 -10.77
CA THR A 152 -7.96 -11.03 -11.87
C THR A 152 -8.30 -9.60 -12.32
N ALA A 153 -8.19 -9.36 -13.62
CA ALA A 153 -8.37 -8.09 -14.32
C ALA A 153 -9.79 -7.48 -14.17
N PRO A 154 -9.95 -6.15 -14.26
CA PRO A 154 -11.23 -5.48 -13.99
C PRO A 154 -12.22 -5.61 -15.15
N ARG A 155 -13.49 -5.90 -14.83
CA ARG A 155 -14.66 -5.68 -15.71
C ARG A 155 -15.49 -4.51 -15.17
N GLY A 156 -16.04 -3.73 -16.10
CA GLY A 156 -16.63 -2.40 -15.90
C GLY A 156 -17.93 -2.33 -15.08
N PRO A 157 -18.55 -1.12 -15.01
CA PRO A 157 -19.46 -0.77 -13.93
C PRO A 157 -20.90 -1.16 -14.26
N SER A 158 -21.55 -1.89 -13.35
CA SER A 158 -23.01 -1.96 -13.28
C SER A 158 -23.48 -1.52 -11.90
N GLY A 159 -24.37 -0.53 -11.89
CA GLY A 159 -24.92 0.06 -10.67
C GLY A 159 -25.88 -0.88 -9.96
N SER A 160 -25.91 -0.77 -8.64
CA SER A 160 -26.99 -1.32 -7.79
C SER A 160 -27.15 -0.44 -6.55
N PRO A 161 -28.36 -0.33 -5.97
CA PRO A 161 -28.71 0.73 -5.04
C PRO A 161 -28.23 0.45 -3.60
N ARG A 162 -27.89 1.53 -2.88
CA ARG A 162 -27.42 1.51 -1.48
C ARG A 162 -28.51 1.02 -0.51
N PRO A 163 -28.20 0.15 0.47
CA PRO A 163 -29.11 -0.10 1.58
C PRO A 163 -28.99 0.99 2.66
N SER A 164 -30.15 1.40 3.18
CA SER A 164 -30.35 2.41 4.22
C SER A 164 -29.71 2.03 5.57
N PRO A 165 -29.28 2.99 6.40
CA PRO A 165 -28.66 2.67 7.69
C PRO A 165 -29.69 2.25 8.76
N CYS A 166 -29.40 1.15 9.45
CA CYS A 166 -30.14 0.66 10.61
C CYS A 166 -30.14 1.67 11.77
N ARG A 167 -31.34 1.96 12.26
CA ARG A 167 -31.63 2.80 13.42
C ARG A 167 -31.33 2.03 14.72
N SER A 168 -30.37 2.48 15.52
CA SER A 168 -30.14 1.92 16.86
C SER A 168 -31.20 2.44 17.84
N SER A 169 -32.12 1.58 18.29
CA SER A 169 -33.01 1.88 19.40
C SER A 169 -32.32 1.53 20.73
N SER A 170 -31.91 2.54 21.47
CA SER A 170 -31.47 2.39 22.86
C SER A 170 -32.68 2.11 23.75
N ARG A 171 -32.81 0.88 24.27
CA ARG A 171 -33.76 0.57 25.36
C ARG A 171 -32.98 0.21 26.62
N ALA A 172 -32.78 1.21 27.47
CA ALA A 172 -32.30 1.03 28.83
C ALA A 172 -33.28 0.13 29.61
N ARG A 173 -32.81 -1.04 30.06
CA ARG A 173 -33.51 -1.82 31.08
C ARG A 173 -32.86 -1.52 32.43
N LYS A 174 -33.60 -0.79 33.28
CA LYS A 174 -33.37 -0.70 34.73
C LYS A 174 -33.26 -2.11 35.31
N ARG A 175 -32.18 -2.42 36.01
CA ARG A 175 -32.11 -3.56 36.94
C ARG A 175 -32.74 -3.13 38.28
N PRO A 176 -33.62 -3.93 38.90
CA PRO A 176 -34.07 -3.68 40.26
C PRO A 176 -32.98 -4.09 41.26
N ALA A 177 -32.90 -3.32 42.34
CA ALA A 177 -32.04 -3.56 43.48
C ALA A 177 -32.43 -4.83 44.23
N ARG A 178 -31.43 -5.53 44.75
CA ARG A 178 -31.55 -6.41 45.91
C ARG A 178 -30.24 -6.38 46.68
#